data_AF-A0A377XLM8-F1
#
_entry.id   AF-A0A377XLM8-F1
#
_cell.length_a   1.000
_cell.length_b   1.000
_cell.length_c   1.000
_cell.angle_alpha   90.00
_cell.angle_beta   90.00
_cell.angle_gamma   90.00
#
_symmetry.space_group_name_H-M   'P 1'
#
loop_
_entity.id
_entity.type
_entity.pdbx_description
1 polymer ?
#
loop_
_entity_poly.entity_id
_entity_poly.type
_entity_poly.pdbx_seq_one_letter_code
_entity_poly.pdbx_strand_id
1 'polypeptide(L)'
;MSRLADIREQDATGKAADIFAGIKKAMGKVPNAYLTIGGHSPAALQQALAHNAMLHKGSLSAQQLEAINLSVSEATGCDYCLAAHTLMAKKAASAASRSTPCAAGSMRKRRSLMRW
;
A
#
# COMPACT_ATOMS: atom_id res chain seq x y z
N MET A 1 -12.65 -7.96 -18.32
CA MET A 1 -13.58 -6.88 -17.92
C MET A 1 -13.59 -6.78 -16.39
N SER A 2 -13.75 -5.58 -15.83
CA SER A 2 -13.85 -5.41 -14.37
C SER A 2 -15.10 -6.11 -13.84
N ARG A 3 -14.98 -6.82 -12.72
CA ARG A 3 -16.11 -7.45 -12.01
C ARG A 3 -16.82 -6.50 -11.05
N LEU A 4 -16.21 -5.37 -10.75
CA LEU A 4 -16.74 -4.33 -9.87
C LEU A 4 -17.08 -3.09 -10.69
N ALA A 5 -18.14 -2.38 -10.30
CA ALA A 5 -18.48 -1.11 -10.92
C ALA A 5 -17.33 -0.10 -10.71
N ASP A 6 -17.00 0.63 -11.77
CA ASP A 6 -16.05 1.72 -11.70
C ASP A 6 -16.72 2.92 -11.01
N ILE A 7 -16.07 3.46 -9.98
CA ILE A 7 -16.57 4.60 -9.20
C ILE A 7 -15.54 5.70 -9.30
N ARG A 8 -15.96 6.86 -9.82
CA ARG A 8 -15.10 8.04 -9.93
C ARG A 8 -15.00 8.73 -8.57
N GLU A 9 -13.81 9.22 -8.22
CA GLU A 9 -13.56 9.95 -6.96
C GLU A 9 -14.56 11.11 -6.77
N GLN A 10 -14.84 11.83 -7.85
CA GLN A 10 -15.76 12.98 -7.86
C GLN A 10 -17.24 12.64 -7.62
N ASP A 11 -17.63 11.38 -7.80
CA ASP A 11 -19.01 10.94 -7.58
C ASP A 11 -19.21 10.41 -6.15
N ALA A 12 -18.13 10.28 -5.37
CA ALA A 12 -18.19 9.83 -4.00
C ALA A 12 -18.90 10.88 -3.13
N THR A 13 -19.83 10.43 -2.29
CA THR A 13 -20.60 11.28 -1.38
C THR A 13 -20.52 10.77 0.06
N GLY A 14 -20.87 11.66 1.00
CA GLY A 14 -20.86 11.36 2.43
C GLY A 14 -19.52 10.81 2.92
N LYS A 15 -19.57 9.74 3.71
CA LYS A 15 -18.41 9.15 4.38
C LYS A 15 -17.27 8.73 3.43
N ALA A 16 -17.60 8.30 2.21
CA ALA A 16 -16.59 7.93 1.21
C ALA A 16 -15.74 9.14 0.80
N ALA A 17 -16.40 10.27 0.55
CA ALA A 17 -15.75 11.52 0.15
C ALA A 17 -14.81 12.03 1.24
N ASP A 18 -15.24 11.97 2.52
CA ASP A 18 -14.42 12.38 3.66
C ASP A 18 -13.14 11.54 3.77
N ILE A 19 -13.26 10.22 3.60
CA ILE A 19 -12.11 9.30 3.63
C ILE A 19 -11.16 9.60 2.47
N PHE A 20 -11.70 9.81 1.25
CA PHE A 20 -10.89 10.14 0.07
C PHE A 20 -10.14 11.47 0.21
N ALA A 21 -10.80 12.50 0.77
CA ALA A 21 -10.15 13.78 1.08
C ALA A 21 -8.97 13.59 2.05
N GLY A 22 -9.15 12.75 3.09
CA GLY A 22 -8.09 12.41 4.03
C GLY A 22 -6.90 11.69 3.37
N ILE A 23 -7.18 10.69 2.52
CA ILE A 23 -6.14 9.96 1.77
C ILE A 23 -5.38 10.93 0.86
N LYS A 24 -6.08 11.80 0.13
CA LYS A 24 -5.47 12.76 -0.79
C LYS A 24 -4.56 13.74 -0.06
N LYS A 25 -4.94 14.19 1.14
CA LYS A 25 -4.09 15.04 1.99
C LYS A 25 -2.81 14.33 2.41
N ALA A 26 -2.86 13.03 2.70
CA ALA A 26 -1.71 12.26 3.16
C ALA A 26 -0.79 11.78 2.02
N MET A 27 -1.36 11.41 0.87
CA MET A 27 -0.65 10.72 -0.22
C MET A 27 -0.58 11.52 -1.53
N GLY A 28 -1.23 12.68 -1.60
CA GLY A 28 -1.34 13.53 -2.79
C GLY A 28 -2.40 13.07 -3.81
N LYS A 29 -2.78 11.79 -3.78
CA LYS A 29 -3.83 11.19 -4.63
C LYS A 29 -4.48 10.00 -3.94
N VAL A 30 -5.68 9.63 -4.36
CA VAL A 30 -6.35 8.39 -3.94
C VAL A 30 -5.86 7.23 -4.81
N PRO A 31 -5.22 6.18 -4.26
CA PRO A 31 -4.87 4.98 -5.03
C PRO A 31 -6.12 4.27 -5.56
N ASN A 32 -6.06 3.73 -6.78
CA ASN A 32 -7.17 3.01 -7.42
C ASN A 32 -7.76 1.88 -6.55
N ALA A 33 -6.93 1.18 -5.79
CA ALA A 33 -7.41 0.16 -4.84
C ALA A 33 -8.30 0.77 -3.75
N TYR A 34 -7.90 1.90 -3.16
CA TYR A 34 -8.73 2.59 -2.16
C TYR A 34 -9.96 3.23 -2.77
N LEU A 35 -9.86 3.77 -4.00
CA LEU A 35 -11.02 4.27 -4.72
C LEU A 35 -12.07 3.16 -4.91
N THR A 36 -11.63 1.98 -5.35
CA THR A 36 -12.51 0.82 -5.52
C THR A 36 -13.10 0.37 -4.18
N ILE A 37 -12.28 0.16 -3.15
CA ILE A 37 -12.78 -0.32 -1.85
C ILE A 37 -13.72 0.71 -1.22
N GLY A 38 -13.36 1.99 -1.20
CA GLY A 38 -14.15 3.05 -0.58
C GLY A 38 -15.42 3.40 -1.34
N GLY A 39 -15.40 3.28 -2.67
CA GLY A 39 -16.59 3.47 -3.49
C GLY A 39 -17.66 2.41 -3.23
N HIS A 40 -17.24 1.16 -3.01
CA HIS A 40 -18.16 0.04 -2.74
C HIS A 40 -18.49 -0.14 -1.25
N SER A 41 -17.53 0.16 -0.36
CA SER A 41 -17.69 0.05 1.09
C SER A 41 -16.77 1.02 1.83
N PRO A 42 -17.29 2.20 2.22
CA PRO A 42 -16.55 3.17 3.02
C PRO A 42 -16.08 2.60 4.36
N ALA A 43 -16.88 1.69 4.95
CA ALA A 43 -16.54 1.01 6.20
C ALA A 43 -15.33 0.08 6.04
N ALA A 44 -15.28 -0.71 4.96
CA ALA A 44 -14.15 -1.59 4.67
C ALA A 44 -12.86 -0.78 4.44
N LEU A 45 -12.95 0.33 3.70
CA LEU A 45 -11.79 1.20 3.50
C LEU A 45 -11.31 1.82 4.82
N GLN A 46 -12.23 2.31 5.66
CA GLN A 46 -11.87 2.86 6.97
C GLN A 46 -11.17 1.82 7.84
N GLN A 47 -11.66 0.58 7.87
CA GLN A 47 -11.04 -0.51 8.61
C GLN A 47 -9.63 -0.80 8.08
N ALA A 48 -9.44 -0.87 6.76
CA ALA A 48 -8.14 -1.12 6.15
C ALA A 48 -7.12 -0.02 6.50
N LEU A 49 -7.52 1.25 6.45
CA LEU A 49 -6.68 2.38 6.84
C LEU A 49 -6.34 2.35 8.33
N ALA A 50 -7.32 2.06 9.18
CA ALA A 50 -7.11 1.95 10.62
C ALA A 50 -6.15 0.80 10.95
N HIS A 51 -6.31 -0.35 10.30
CA HIS A 51 -5.40 -1.48 10.44
C HIS A 51 -3.97 -1.12 10.04
N ASN A 52 -3.78 -0.46 8.88
CA ASN A 52 -2.46 -0.02 8.46
C ASN A 52 -1.84 0.98 9.45
N ALA A 53 -2.64 1.92 9.98
CA ALA A 53 -2.18 2.87 11.00
C ALA A 53 -1.77 2.17 12.31
N MET A 54 -2.44 1.08 12.69
CA MET A 54 -2.05 0.27 13.84
C MET A 54 -0.71 -0.44 13.61
N LEU A 55 -0.48 -1.01 12.43
CA LEU A 55 0.79 -1.66 12.09
C LEU A 55 1.97 -0.68 12.19
N HIS A 56 1.79 0.57 11.76
CA HIS A 56 2.81 1.62 11.88
C HIS A 56 3.11 2.06 13.32
N LYS A 57 2.25 1.71 14.29
CA LYS A 57 2.50 1.93 15.73
C LYS A 57 3.13 0.72 16.41
N GLY A 58 3.33 -0.37 15.67
CA GLY A 58 3.96 -1.59 16.17
C GLY A 58 5.48 -1.46 16.30
N SER A 59 6.13 -2.57 16.64
CA SER A 59 7.58 -2.66 16.80
C SER A 59 8.36 -2.80 15.49
N LEU A 60 7.67 -3.05 14.38
CA LEU A 60 8.29 -3.23 13.07
C LEU A 60 8.64 -1.90 12.43
N SER A 61 9.86 -1.81 11.88
CA SER A 61 10.26 -0.65 11.09
C SER A 61 9.48 -0.57 9.79
N ALA A 62 9.44 0.62 9.18
CA ALA A 62 8.82 0.81 7.87
C ALA A 62 9.43 -0.13 6.80
N GLN A 63 10.73 -0.43 6.87
CA GLN A 63 11.35 -1.38 5.95
C GLN A 63 10.86 -2.82 6.17
N GLN A 64 10.69 -3.24 7.43
CA GLN A 64 10.19 -4.57 7.76
C GLN A 64 8.73 -4.73 7.33
N LEU A 65 7.90 -3.70 7.53
CA LEU A 65 6.52 -3.70 7.05
C LEU A 65 6.45 -3.83 5.52
N GLU A 66 7.23 -3.06 4.78
CA GLU A 66 7.24 -3.17 3.32
C GLU A 66 7.84 -4.49 2.81
N ALA A 67 8.81 -5.08 3.53
CA ALA A 67 9.31 -6.42 3.22
C ALA A 67 8.22 -7.49 3.33
N ILE A 68 7.37 -7.41 4.36
CA ILE A 68 6.22 -8.29 4.55
C ILE A 68 5.20 -8.06 3.43
N ASN A 69 4.85 -6.80 3.15
CA ASN A 69 3.89 -6.47 2.09
C ASN A 69 4.34 -6.96 0.71
N LEU A 70 5.63 -6.83 0.38
CA LEU A 70 6.19 -7.36 -0.86
C LEU A 70 6.08 -8.90 -0.91
N SER A 71 6.47 -9.58 0.17
CA SER A 71 6.41 -11.04 0.25
C SER A 71 4.97 -11.56 0.06
N VAL A 72 3.99 -10.90 0.70
CA VAL A 72 2.57 -11.24 0.55
C VAL A 72 2.06 -10.92 -0.85
N SER A 73 2.48 -9.79 -1.44
CA SER A 73 2.09 -9.41 -2.81
C SER A 73 2.58 -10.42 -3.84
N GLU A 74 3.81 -10.91 -3.70
CA GLU A 74 4.38 -11.97 -4.54
C GLU A 74 3.62 -13.29 -4.33
N ALA A 75 3.41 -13.69 -3.07
CA ALA A 75 2.73 -14.95 -2.75
C ALA A 75 1.26 -14.99 -3.22
N THR A 76 0.59 -13.84 -3.25
CA THR A 76 -0.81 -13.72 -3.69
C THR A 76 -0.94 -13.41 -5.18
N GLY A 77 0.16 -13.12 -5.88
CA GLY A 77 0.12 -12.74 -7.30
C GLY A 77 -0.57 -11.40 -7.57
N CYS A 78 -0.52 -10.45 -6.62
CA CYS A 78 -1.13 -9.13 -6.79
C CYS A 78 -0.12 -8.14 -7.41
N ASP A 79 -0.13 -7.99 -8.74
CA ASP A 79 0.78 -7.08 -9.46
C ASP A 79 0.63 -5.62 -9.02
N TYR A 80 -0.60 -5.18 -8.76
CA TYR A 80 -0.88 -3.83 -8.27
C TYR A 80 -0.23 -3.58 -6.91
N CYS A 81 -0.39 -4.54 -5.99
CA CYS A 81 0.18 -4.49 -4.65
C CYS A 81 1.71 -4.51 -4.73
N LEU A 82 2.26 -5.39 -5.58
CA LEU A 82 3.70 -5.51 -5.78
C LEU A 82 4.31 -4.19 -6.29
N ALA A 83 3.69 -3.56 -7.28
CA ALA A 83 4.13 -2.26 -7.79
C ALA A 83 4.03 -1.15 -6.73
N ALA A 84 2.91 -1.08 -6.00
CA ALA A 84 2.68 -0.09 -4.95
C ALA A 84 3.71 -0.22 -3.81
N HIS A 85 3.88 -1.43 -3.29
CA HIS A 85 4.79 -1.69 -2.18
C HIS A 85 6.26 -1.64 -2.60
N THR A 86 6.59 -1.90 -3.87
CA THR A 86 7.95 -1.65 -4.38
C THR A 86 8.32 -0.16 -4.31
N LEU A 87 7.37 0.73 -4.64
CA LEU A 87 7.58 2.17 -4.53
C LEU A 87 7.74 2.59 -3.06
N MET A 88 6.92 2.04 -2.16
CA MET A 88 6.98 2.36 -0.73
C MET A 88 8.25 1.83 -0.07
N ALA A 89 8.68 0.62 -0.39
CA ALA A 89 9.94 0.03 0.07
C ALA A 89 11.14 0.92 -0.31
N LYS A 90 11.17 1.46 -1.53
CA LYS A 90 12.23 2.40 -1.96
C LYS A 90 12.24 3.67 -1.11
N LYS A 91 11.07 4.22 -0.75
CA LYS A 91 10.95 5.38 0.14
C LYS A 91 11.39 5.06 1.57
N ALA A 92 11.02 3.89 2.09
CA ALA A 92 11.46 3.44 3.42
C ALA A 92 12.98 3.21 3.46
N ALA A 93 13.58 2.70 2.37
CA ALA A 93 15.03 2.54 2.24
C ALA A 93 15.78 3.88 2.25
N SER A 94 15.31 4.89 1.52
CA SER A 94 15.93 6.21 1.49
C SER A 94 15.70 7.04 2.76
N ALA A 95 14.65 6.73 3.52
CA ALA A 95 14.46 7.29 4.86
C ALA A 95 15.45 6.68 5.86
N ALA A 96 15.67 5.36 5.79
CA ALA A 96 16.60 4.68 6.66
C ALA A 96 18.07 5.02 6.37
N SER A 97 18.46 5.35 5.13
CA SER A 97 19.85 5.75 4.82
C SER A 97 20.26 7.11 5.40
N ARG A 98 19.34 7.86 6.03
CA ARG A 98 19.63 9.05 6.85
C ARG A 98 19.84 8.72 8.34
N SER A 99 19.61 7.47 8.74
CA SER A 99 19.94 6.92 10.06
C SER A 99 21.00 5.82 9.88
N THR A 100 21.99 5.79 10.76
CA THR A 100 23.18 4.93 10.74
C THR A 100 22.93 3.51 10.18
N PRO A 101 23.82 2.97 9.30
CA PRO A 101 23.58 1.70 8.62
C PRO A 101 23.56 0.53 9.61
N CYS A 102 22.39 -0.08 9.79
CA CYS A 102 22.30 -1.45 10.31
C CYS A 102 22.39 -2.41 9.12
N ALA A 103 23.29 -3.39 9.25
CA ALA A 103 23.80 -4.24 8.18
C ALA A 103 22.70 -4.87 7.31
N ALA A 104 22.89 -4.72 5.99
CA ALA A 104 22.07 -5.32 4.96
C ALA A 104 22.06 -6.85 5.09
N GLY A 105 21.00 -7.41 5.66
CA GLY A 105 20.63 -8.80 5.42
C GLY A 105 20.24 -8.94 3.96
N SER A 106 21.04 -9.68 3.18
CA SER A 106 20.81 -9.86 1.74
C SER A 106 19.43 -10.48 1.49
N MET A 107 18.47 -9.68 1.03
CA MET A 107 17.33 -10.20 0.27
C MET A 107 17.91 -10.75 -1.03
N ARG A 108 18.24 -12.04 -1.00
CA ARG A 108 18.65 -12.80 -2.18
C ARG A 108 17.50 -12.72 -3.18
N LYS A 109 17.66 -11.87 -4.20
CA LYS A 109 16.88 -11.95 -5.44
C LYS A 109 16.90 -13.41 -5.88
N ARG A 110 15.79 -14.13 -5.76
CA ARG A 110 15.55 -15.26 -6.66
C ARG A 110 15.29 -14.63 -8.02
N ARG A 111 16.39 -14.30 -8.72
CA ARG A 111 16.39 -14.16 -10.19
C ARG A 111 16.06 -15.55 -10.74
N SER A 112 14.78 -15.86 -10.84
CA SER A 112 14.29 -16.89 -11.72
C SER A 112 12.86 -16.53 -12.05
N LEU A 113 12.59 -16.35 -13.34
CA LEU A 113 11.26 -16.13 -13.95
C LEU A 113 10.78 -14.68 -14.02
N MET A 114 11.59 -13.83 -14.66
CA MET A 114 11.06 -12.82 -15.59
C MET A 114 10.51 -13.55 -16.83
N ARG A 115 9.21 -13.78 -16.80
CA ARG A 115 8.21 -14.04 -17.86
C ARG A 115 6.96 -14.10 -16.99
N TRP A 116 6.19 -13.04 -16.86
CA TRP A 116 5.30 -12.45 -17.86
C TRP A 116 5.00 -11.00 -17.48
#